data_AF-A0A2U3L109-F1
#
_entry.id   AF-A0A2U3L109-F1
#
_cell.length_a   1.000
_cell.length_b   1.000
_cell.length_c   1.000
_cell.angle_alpha   90.00
_cell.angle_beta   90.00
_cell.angle_gamma   90.00
#
_symmetry.space_group_name_H-M   'P 1'
#
loop_
_entity.id
_entity.type
_entity.pdbx_description
1 polymer ?
#
loop_
_entity_poly.entity_id
_entity_poly.type
_entity_poly.pdbx_seq_one_letter_code
_entity_poly.pdbx_strand_id
1 'polypeptide(L)'
;MSLNKRIGIGILIIALSIGGAFFVERMAIVQGQQAGKMIPVVQNNKTIAYLDAGVIKQLGEQERGQTQGKSNPNGDNEVSLSYVLGSAGINKFQYVDVNGVGDDEDYKLGPKEIADLALSANDNNTVAMVKKVNGNHVMIAVVGKLSIN
;
A
#
# COMPACT_ATOMS: atom_id res chain seq x y z
N MET A 1 46.13 18.15 13.90
CA MET A 1 45.36 17.79 12.69
C MET A 1 45.07 19.08 11.93
N SER A 2 45.54 19.25 10.69
CA SER A 2 45.41 20.52 9.97
C SER A 2 43.96 20.78 9.53
N LEU A 3 43.59 22.06 9.44
CA LEU A 3 42.24 22.51 9.04
C LEU A 3 41.77 21.85 7.73
N ASN A 4 42.69 21.70 6.77
CA ASN A 4 42.43 21.06 5.48
C ASN A 4 42.05 19.58 5.60
N LYS A 5 42.62 18.85 6.58
CA LYS A 5 42.24 17.45 6.84
C LYS A 5 40.84 17.34 7.43
N ARG A 6 40.42 18.30 8.28
CA ARG A 6 39.05 18.33 8.84
C ARG A 6 38.00 18.63 7.76
N ILE A 7 38.28 19.59 6.88
CA ILE A 7 37.40 19.94 5.77
C ILE A 7 37.24 18.74 4.81
N GLY A 8 38.35 18.07 4.47
CA GLY A 8 38.31 16.88 3.60
C GLY A 8 37.46 15.74 4.18
N ILE A 9 37.57 15.48 5.49
CA ILE A 9 36.73 14.47 6.17
C ILE A 9 35.25 14.88 6.17
N GLY A 10 34.95 16.16 6.39
CA GLY A 10 33.58 16.67 6.35
C GLY A 10 32.91 16.45 4.98
N ILE A 11 33.63 16.78 3.89
CA ILE A 11 33.13 16.55 2.52
C ILE A 11 32.92 15.06 2.24
N LEU A 12 33.85 14.21 2.71
CA LEU A 12 33.75 12.76 2.55
C LEU A 12 32.50 12.20 3.26
N ILE A 13 32.21 12.65 4.48
CA ILE A 13 31.03 12.22 5.23
C ILE A 13 29.75 12.64 4.50
N ILE A 14 29.66 13.88 4.02
CA ILE A 14 28.48 14.37 3.28
C ILE A 14 28.26 13.53 2.00
N ALA A 15 29.33 13.28 1.24
CA ALA A 15 29.25 12.46 0.03
C ALA A 15 28.80 11.02 0.33
N LEU A 16 29.30 10.42 1.42
CA LEU A 16 28.89 9.10 1.87
C LEU A 16 27.44 9.06 2.35
N SER A 17 26.95 10.10 3.05
CA SER A 17 25.56 10.19 3.48
C SER A 17 24.60 10.29 2.30
N ILE A 18 24.92 11.12 1.30
CA ILE A 18 24.10 11.27 0.09
C ILE A 18 24.11 9.97 -0.73
N GLY A 19 25.30 9.39 -0.96
CA GLY A 19 25.45 8.14 -1.69
C GLY A 19 24.76 6.96 -0.99
N GLY A 20 24.87 6.88 0.34
CA GLY A 20 24.21 5.87 1.15
C GLY A 20 22.69 5.98 1.09
N ALA A 21 22.13 7.19 1.22
CA ALA A 21 20.70 7.42 1.09
C ALA A 21 20.18 7.00 -0.30
N PHE A 22 20.88 7.40 -1.36
CA PHE A 22 20.51 7.04 -2.73
C PHE A 22 20.60 5.53 -2.99
N PHE A 23 21.58 4.85 -2.38
CA PHE A 23 21.74 3.41 -2.51
C PHE A 23 20.63 2.64 -1.76
N VAL A 24 20.27 3.08 -0.55
CA VAL A 24 19.15 2.52 0.23
C VAL A 24 17.83 2.72 -0.51
N GLU A 25 17.59 3.90 -1.07
CA GLU A 25 16.41 4.20 -1.88
C GLU A 25 16.34 3.33 -3.14
N ARG A 26 17.46 3.17 -3.85
CA ARG A 26 17.56 2.27 -5.01
C ARG A 26 17.29 0.81 -4.63
N MET A 27 17.81 0.34 -3.49
CA MET A 27 17.52 -1.01 -3.01
C MET A 27 16.05 -1.18 -2.64
N ALA A 28 15.42 -0.20 -2.00
CA ALA A 28 14.00 -0.22 -1.69
C ALA A 28 13.14 -0.22 -2.96
N ILE A 29 13.52 0.55 -3.99
CA ILE A 29 12.85 0.54 -5.30
C ILE A 29 13.04 -0.80 -6.01
N VAL A 30 14.23 -1.40 -6.00
CA VAL A 30 14.48 -2.71 -6.63
C VAL A 30 13.74 -3.83 -5.89
N GLN A 31 13.66 -3.77 -4.56
CA GLN A 31 12.82 -4.67 -3.78
C GLN A 31 11.33 -4.45 -4.09
N GLY A 32 10.87 -3.20 -4.22
CA GLY A 32 9.51 -2.86 -4.65
C GLY A 32 9.18 -3.30 -6.08
N GLN A 33 10.14 -3.21 -7.01
CA GLN A 33 9.99 -3.64 -8.41
C GLN A 33 10.03 -5.17 -8.57
N GLN A 34 10.88 -5.86 -7.80
CA GLN A 34 10.80 -7.32 -7.67
C GLN A 34 9.53 -7.74 -6.91
N ALA A 35 8.98 -6.84 -6.10
CA ALA A 35 7.71 -6.96 -5.41
C ALA A 35 6.55 -6.23 -6.11
N GLY A 36 6.52 -6.24 -7.45
CA GLY A 36 5.27 -6.22 -8.21
C GLY A 36 4.46 -7.48 -7.86
N LYS A 37 4.09 -7.60 -6.58
CA LYS A 37 3.44 -8.75 -5.98
C LYS A 37 1.98 -8.59 -6.27
N MET A 38 1.48 -9.43 -7.16
CA MET A 38 0.05 -9.69 -7.22
C MET A 38 -0.41 -10.14 -5.84
N ILE A 39 -1.28 -9.36 -5.23
CA ILE A 39 -1.92 -9.63 -3.95
C ILE A 39 -3.04 -10.62 -4.25
N PRO A 40 -2.93 -11.89 -3.82
CA PRO A 40 -3.98 -12.85 -4.04
C PRO A 40 -5.15 -12.54 -3.11
N VAL A 41 -6.35 -12.51 -3.68
CA VAL A 41 -7.61 -12.53 -2.93
C VAL A 41 -8.08 -13.98 -2.90
N VAL A 42 -8.11 -14.56 -1.70
CA VAL A 42 -8.40 -15.98 -1.49
C VAL A 42 -9.74 -16.13 -0.79
N GLN A 43 -10.62 -16.95 -1.34
CA GLN A 43 -11.89 -17.32 -0.72
C GLN A 43 -11.98 -18.86 -0.71
N ASN A 44 -12.38 -19.45 0.42
CA ASN A 44 -12.46 -20.92 0.57
C ASN A 44 -11.16 -21.63 0.15
N ASN A 45 -10.01 -21.08 0.55
CA ASN A 45 -8.67 -21.60 0.23
C ASN A 45 -8.33 -21.63 -1.28
N LYS A 46 -9.07 -20.91 -2.12
CA LYS A 46 -8.81 -20.74 -3.56
C LYS A 46 -8.62 -19.26 -3.89
N THR A 47 -7.60 -18.95 -4.68
CA THR A 47 -7.43 -17.59 -5.21
C THR A 47 -8.52 -17.31 -6.23
N ILE A 48 -9.31 -16.27 -5.99
CA ILE A 48 -10.43 -15.84 -6.84
C ILE A 48 -10.10 -14.59 -7.67
N ALA A 49 -9.15 -13.78 -7.20
CA ALA A 49 -8.67 -12.60 -7.91
C ALA A 49 -7.21 -12.30 -7.53
N TYR A 50 -6.56 -11.52 -8.39
CA TYR A 50 -5.27 -10.91 -8.11
C TYR A 50 -5.43 -9.40 -8.19
N LEU A 51 -4.87 -8.70 -7.19
CA LEU A 51 -4.80 -7.26 -7.17
C LEU A 51 -3.35 -6.84 -7.35
N ASP A 52 -3.10 -5.80 -8.13
CA ASP A 52 -1.82 -5.13 -8.17
C ASP A 52 -2.04 -3.60 -8.08
N ALA A 53 -0.95 -2.85 -7.96
CA ALA A 53 -1.01 -1.39 -7.89
C ALA A 53 -1.72 -0.75 -9.10
N GLY A 54 -1.67 -1.37 -10.29
CA GLY A 54 -2.38 -0.92 -11.49
C GLY A 54 -3.89 -1.16 -11.40
N VAL A 55 -4.31 -2.34 -10.93
CA VAL A 55 -5.71 -2.68 -10.66
C VAL A 55 -6.30 -1.72 -9.63
N ILE A 56 -5.55 -1.42 -8.55
CA ILE A 56 -5.99 -0.46 -7.53
C ILE A 56 -6.21 0.93 -8.11
N LYS A 57 -5.28 1.43 -8.96
CA LYS A 57 -5.44 2.72 -9.64
C LYS A 57 -6.65 2.74 -10.56
N GLN A 58 -6.85 1.69 -11.37
CA GLN A 58 -8.00 1.58 -12.27
C GLN A 58 -9.33 1.52 -11.50
N LEU A 59 -9.41 0.73 -10.43
CA LEU A 59 -10.60 0.65 -9.60
C LEU A 59 -10.89 1.96 -8.88
N GLY A 60 -9.86 2.69 -8.44
CA GLY A 60 -10.00 4.02 -7.84
C GLY A 60 -10.55 5.05 -8.84
N GLU A 61 -10.10 5.03 -10.09
CA GLU A 61 -10.66 5.86 -11.16
C GLU A 61 -12.13 5.49 -11.45
N GLN A 62 -12.47 4.20 -11.47
CA GLN A 62 -13.84 3.73 -11.66
C GLN A 62 -14.76 4.13 -10.52
N GLU A 63 -14.33 3.97 -9.26
CA GLU A 63 -15.09 4.38 -8.07
C GLU A 63 -15.39 5.88 -8.11
N ARG A 64 -14.40 6.72 -8.47
CA ARG A 64 -14.56 8.18 -8.66
C ARG A 64 -15.51 8.52 -9.80
N GLY A 65 -15.37 7.84 -10.93
CA GLY A 65 -16.24 8.00 -12.09
C GLY A 65 -17.71 7.66 -11.80
N GLN A 66 -17.97 6.78 -10.83
CA GLN A 66 -19.32 6.42 -10.37
C GLN A 66 -19.86 7.36 -9.27
N THR A 67 -18.98 8.07 -8.54
CA THR A 67 -19.37 8.96 -7.44
C THR A 67 -19.58 10.43 -7.85
N GLN A 68 -19.70 10.72 -9.15
CA GLN A 68 -19.95 12.05 -9.75
C GLN A 68 -20.71 13.01 -8.81
N GLY A 69 -19.97 13.90 -8.13
CA GLY A 69 -20.53 14.97 -7.30
C GLY A 69 -20.49 14.77 -5.78
N LYS A 70 -19.99 13.63 -5.26
CA LYS A 70 -19.65 13.49 -3.84
C LYS A 70 -18.13 13.58 -3.69
N SER A 71 -17.64 14.34 -2.71
CA SER A 71 -16.21 14.34 -2.36
C SER A 71 -15.78 12.90 -2.14
N ASN A 72 -14.97 12.36 -3.05
CA ASN A 72 -14.26 11.12 -2.77
C ASN A 72 -13.33 11.44 -1.59
N PRO A 73 -13.50 10.82 -0.41
CA PRO A 73 -12.60 11.07 0.70
C PRO A 73 -11.19 10.52 0.43
N ASN A 74 -11.05 9.67 -0.59
CA ASN A 74 -9.82 8.97 -0.93
C ASN A 74 -9.02 9.75 -1.98
N GLY A 75 -7.69 9.71 -1.84
CA GLY A 75 -6.73 10.36 -2.75
C GLY A 75 -6.66 9.72 -4.14
N ASP A 76 -5.86 10.32 -5.04
CA ASP A 76 -5.84 9.95 -6.46
C ASP A 76 -5.35 8.52 -6.75
N ASN A 77 -4.70 7.86 -5.80
CA ASN A 77 -4.23 6.48 -5.91
C ASN A 77 -4.94 5.52 -4.95
N GLU A 78 -6.10 5.93 -4.42
CA GLU A 78 -6.83 5.18 -3.40
C GLU A 78 -8.19 4.69 -3.92
N VAL A 79 -8.58 3.52 -3.42
CA VAL A 79 -9.86 2.85 -3.65
C VAL A 79 -10.37 2.26 -2.34
N SER A 80 -11.67 2.35 -2.08
CA SER A 80 -12.27 1.78 -0.87
C SER A 80 -12.12 0.26 -0.86
N LEU A 81 -11.75 -0.35 0.27
CA LEU A 81 -11.61 -1.80 0.37
C LEU A 81 -12.94 -2.51 0.07
N SER A 82 -14.07 -1.90 0.46
CA SER A 82 -15.41 -2.37 0.11
C SER A 82 -15.66 -2.43 -1.40
N TYR A 83 -15.17 -1.44 -2.15
CA TYR A 83 -15.29 -1.40 -3.62
C TYR A 83 -14.47 -2.51 -4.26
N VAL A 84 -13.23 -2.72 -3.78
CA VAL A 84 -12.37 -3.81 -4.26
C VAL A 84 -13.00 -5.18 -4.04
N LEU A 85 -13.56 -5.43 -2.85
CA LEU A 85 -14.25 -6.68 -2.55
C LEU A 85 -15.48 -6.87 -3.45
N GLY A 86 -16.28 -5.81 -3.65
CA GLY A 86 -17.43 -5.83 -4.55
C GLY A 86 -17.04 -6.13 -5.99
N SER A 87 -15.98 -5.50 -6.51
CA SER A 87 -15.46 -5.76 -7.86
C SER A 87 -14.87 -7.15 -8.02
N ALA A 88 -14.38 -7.77 -6.94
CA ALA A 88 -13.97 -9.17 -6.90
C ALA A 88 -15.16 -10.15 -6.77
N GLY A 89 -16.41 -9.66 -6.77
CA GLY A 89 -17.62 -10.48 -6.64
C GLY A 89 -17.93 -10.92 -5.21
N ILE A 90 -17.25 -10.34 -4.21
CA ILE A 90 -17.40 -10.70 -2.79
C ILE A 90 -18.45 -9.79 -2.16
N ASN A 91 -19.68 -10.28 -2.10
CA ASN A 91 -20.82 -9.52 -1.58
C ASN A 91 -21.19 -9.89 -0.14
N LYS A 92 -20.71 -11.03 0.36
CA LYS A 92 -20.98 -11.54 1.72
C LYS A 92 -19.72 -12.21 2.26
N PHE A 93 -19.32 -11.78 3.45
CA PHE A 93 -18.22 -12.33 4.22
C PHE A 93 -18.46 -12.01 5.70
N GLN A 94 -17.94 -12.85 6.59
CA GLN A 94 -17.95 -12.61 8.02
C GLN A 94 -16.75 -11.74 8.43
N TYR A 95 -15.59 -11.99 7.83
CA TYR A 95 -14.39 -11.20 8.05
C TYR A 95 -13.41 -11.34 6.87
N VAL A 96 -12.52 -10.36 6.75
CA VAL A 96 -11.39 -10.36 5.83
C VAL A 96 -10.10 -10.37 6.64
N ASP A 97 -9.28 -11.39 6.45
CA ASP A 97 -7.92 -11.40 6.99
C ASP A 97 -6.99 -10.73 5.98
N VAL A 98 -6.34 -9.65 6.41
CA VAL A 98 -5.33 -8.91 5.65
C VAL A 98 -3.98 -9.35 6.18
N ASN A 99 -3.24 -10.09 5.37
CA ASN A 99 -1.88 -10.48 5.71
C ASN A 99 -0.90 -9.41 5.24
N GLY A 100 -0.06 -8.95 6.16
CA GLY A 100 1.00 -7.99 5.89
C GLY A 100 2.12 -8.54 5.00
N VAL A 101 2.97 -7.65 4.47
CA VAL A 101 4.23 -8.05 3.80
C VAL A 101 5.37 -8.04 4.81
N GLY A 102 6.07 -9.16 4.98
CA GLY A 102 7.23 -9.26 5.86
C GLY A 102 6.83 -9.53 7.30
N ASP A 103 7.26 -8.67 8.23
CA ASP A 103 6.94 -8.75 9.67
C ASP A 103 5.70 -7.91 10.05
N ASP A 104 4.98 -7.36 9.06
CA ASP A 104 3.73 -6.63 9.30
C ASP A 104 2.66 -7.55 9.90
N GLU A 105 1.91 -7.04 10.88
CA GLU A 105 0.87 -7.80 11.58
C GLU A 105 -0.29 -8.22 10.66
N ASP A 106 -0.90 -9.37 10.96
CA ASP A 106 -2.11 -9.81 10.31
C ASP A 106 -3.33 -9.12 10.94
N TYR A 107 -4.19 -8.53 10.11
CA TYR A 107 -5.40 -7.84 10.55
C TYR A 107 -6.64 -8.62 10.19
N LYS A 108 -7.52 -8.84 11.16
CA LYS A 108 -8.85 -9.42 10.94
C LYS A 108 -9.89 -8.32 10.96
N LEU A 109 -10.53 -8.09 9.82
CA LEU A 109 -11.45 -6.97 9.61
C LEU A 109 -12.88 -7.47 9.41
N GLY A 110 -13.81 -6.98 10.22
CA GLY A 110 -15.23 -7.18 10.03
C GLY A 110 -15.85 -6.21 9.00
N PRO A 111 -17.10 -6.45 8.56
CA PRO A 111 -17.79 -5.60 7.59
C PRO A 111 -17.90 -4.12 7.98
N LYS A 112 -17.99 -3.82 9.28
CA LYS A 112 -18.05 -2.45 9.79
C LYS A 112 -16.71 -1.73 9.71
N GLU A 113 -15.60 -2.45 9.90
CA GLU A 113 -14.26 -1.87 9.92
C GLU A 113 -13.76 -1.56 8.51
N ILE A 114 -14.19 -2.35 7.53
CA ILE A 114 -13.84 -2.18 6.11
C ILE A 114 -14.40 -0.89 5.52
N ALA A 115 -15.52 -0.37 6.05
CA ALA A 115 -16.17 0.84 5.53
C ALA A 115 -15.26 2.08 5.59
N ASP A 116 -14.34 2.14 6.56
CA ASP A 116 -13.43 3.27 6.78
C ASP A 116 -12.02 3.01 6.23
N LEU A 117 -11.83 1.92 5.48
CA LEU A 117 -10.53 1.47 4.97
C LEU A 117 -10.45 1.62 3.45
N ALA A 118 -9.28 2.10 3.01
CA ALA A 118 -8.94 2.19 1.60
C ALA A 118 -7.62 1.46 1.33
N LEU A 119 -7.45 1.03 0.09
CA LEU A 119 -6.20 0.54 -0.45
C LEU A 119 -5.56 1.65 -1.28
N SER A 120 -4.29 1.95 -1.00
CA SER A 120 -3.50 2.99 -1.65
C SER A 120 -2.37 2.35 -2.43
N ALA A 121 -2.32 2.59 -3.74
CA ALA A 121 -1.21 2.17 -4.58
C ALA A 121 -0.05 3.17 -4.46
N ASN A 122 1.13 2.67 -4.07
CA ASN A 122 2.32 3.49 -3.90
C ASN A 122 3.23 3.42 -5.16
N ASP A 123 4.16 4.37 -5.29
CA ASP A 123 5.05 4.51 -6.44
C ASP A 123 6.07 3.38 -6.59
N ASN A 124 6.25 2.59 -5.54
CA ASN A 124 7.05 1.36 -5.52
C ASN A 124 6.26 0.10 -5.93
N ASN A 125 5.07 0.25 -6.53
CA ASN A 125 4.16 -0.82 -6.94
C ASN A 125 3.63 -1.72 -5.81
N THR A 126 3.73 -1.28 -4.55
CA THR A 126 3.04 -1.96 -3.43
C THR A 126 1.67 -1.34 -3.17
N VAL A 127 0.84 -2.07 -2.44
CA VAL A 127 -0.46 -1.59 -1.99
C VAL A 127 -0.44 -1.50 -0.47
N ALA A 128 -0.72 -0.31 0.05
CA ALA A 128 -0.86 -0.05 1.47
C ALA A 128 -2.34 0.01 1.85
N MET A 129 -2.69 -0.57 3.00
CA MET A 129 -3.98 -0.36 3.62
C MET A 129 -3.92 0.91 4.46
N VAL A 130 -4.80 1.85 4.19
CA VAL A 130 -4.87 3.15 4.86
C VAL A 130 -6.21 3.33 5.54
N LYS A 131 -6.19 3.96 6.72
CA LYS A 131 -7.40 4.41 7.42
C LYS A 131 -7.41 5.92 7.50
N LYS A 132 -8.57 6.51 7.26
CA LYS A 132 -8.75 7.94 7.45
C LYS A 132 -9.10 8.22 8.90
N VAL A 133 -8.20 8.88 9.62
CA VAL A 133 -8.41 9.30 11.01
C VAL A 133 -8.28 10.82 11.07
N ASN A 134 -9.37 11.51 11.43
CA ASN A 134 -9.41 12.98 11.55
C ASN A 134 -8.93 13.74 10.29
N GLY A 135 -9.20 13.20 9.09
CA GLY A 135 -8.78 13.80 7.83
C GLY A 135 -7.36 13.45 7.39
N ASN A 136 -6.56 12.81 8.25
CA ASN A 136 -5.24 12.30 7.91
C ASN A 136 -5.33 10.82 7.50
N HIS A 137 -4.54 10.45 6.49
CA HIS A 137 -4.37 9.06 6.09
C HIS A 137 -3.26 8.43 6.93
N VAL A 138 -3.62 7.39 7.68
CA VAL A 138 -2.67 6.61 8.48
C VAL A 138 -2.51 5.27 7.81
N MET A 139 -1.27 4.94 7.43
CA MET A 139 -0.93 3.61 6.94
C MET A 139 -1.05 2.60 8.09
N ILE A 140 -1.81 1.53 7.86
CA ILE A 140 -1.97 0.44 8.82
C ILE A 140 -0.97 -0.67 8.50
N ALA A 141 -0.91 -1.10 7.25
CA ALA A 141 -0.05 -2.21 6.81
C ALA A 141 0.20 -2.18 5.30
N VAL A 142 1.27 -2.80 4.85
CA VAL A 142 1.45 -3.14 3.44
C VAL A 142 0.76 -4.47 3.16
N VAL A 143 -0.19 -4.49 2.22
CA VAL A 143 -1.01 -5.68 1.97
C VAL A 143 -0.26 -6.69 1.12
N GLY A 144 -0.09 -7.90 1.64
CA GLY A 144 0.52 -9.04 0.95
C GLY A 144 -0.50 -10.06 0.44
N LYS A 145 -1.62 -10.26 1.15
CA LYS A 145 -2.70 -11.18 0.78
C LYS A 145 -4.01 -10.78 1.47
N LEU A 146 -5.14 -11.05 0.81
CA LEU A 146 -6.47 -10.91 1.38
C LEU A 146 -7.14 -12.29 1.44
N SER A 147 -7.57 -12.72 2.62
CA SER A 147 -8.31 -13.98 2.80
C SER A 147 -9.73 -13.68 3.27
N ILE A 148 -10.71 -14.22 2.54
CA ILE A 148 -12.13 -13.96 2.72
C ILE A 148 -12.76 -15.18 3.38
N ASN A 149 -13.43 -14.94 4.51
CA ASN A 149 -14.11 -15.97 5.29
C ASN A 149 -15.57 -15.60 5.56
#